data_AF-A0A2E7QUY9-F1
#
_entry.id   AF-A0A2E7QUY9-F1
#
_cell.length_a   1.000
_cell.length_b   1.000
_cell.length_c   1.000
_cell.angle_alpha   90.00
_cell.angle_beta   90.00
_cell.angle_gamma   90.00
#
_symmetry.space_group_name_H-M   'P 1'
#
loop_
_entity.id
_entity.type
_entity.pdbx_description
1 polymer ?
#
loop_
_entity_poly.entity_id
_entity_poly.type
_entity_poly.pdbx_seq_one_letter_code
_entity_poly.pdbx_strand_id
1 'polypeptide(L)' 'MSHKYTGESIFSFTCSKCGKWWSYAHELRKYDLKWPDVFEKMYCPHCGFRDVIEGKKKWDSGGGTW' A
#
# COMPACT_ATOMS: atom_id res chain seq x y z
N MET A 1 10.18 33.43 -0.09
CA MET A 1 9.78 32.16 0.55
C MET A 1 9.00 31.34 -0.47
N SER A 2 9.22 30.03 -0.53
CA SER A 2 8.49 29.12 -1.42
C SER A 2 7.85 27.99 -0.60
N HIS A 3 6.60 27.65 -0.91
CA HIS A 3 5.92 26.52 -0.28
C HIS A 3 6.50 25.19 -0.79
N LYS A 4 6.59 24.20 0.10
CA LYS A 4 6.90 22.80 -0.25
C LYS A 4 5.63 21.99 -0.08
N TYR A 5 5.26 21.22 -1.09
CA TYR A 5 4.21 20.21 -0.97
C TYR A 5 4.85 18.83 -0.84
N THR A 6 4.20 17.96 -0.09
CA THR A 6 4.48 16.52 -0.01
C THR A 6 3.25 15.78 -0.50
N GLY A 7 3.45 14.60 -1.08
CA GLY A 7 2.36 13.70 -1.44
C GLY A 7 2.64 12.34 -0.86
N GLU A 8 1.61 11.67 -0.36
CA GLU A 8 1.72 10.34 0.22
C GLU A 8 0.57 9.44 -0.25
N SER A 9 0.83 8.14 -0.36
CA SER A 9 -0.17 7.10 -0.55
C SER A 9 -0.36 6.35 0.76
N ILE A 10 -1.61 6.23 1.18
CA ILE A 10 -1.98 5.51 2.40
C ILE A 10 -2.56 4.15 1.98
N PHE A 11 -1.90 3.09 2.42
CA PHE A 11 -2.33 1.71 2.20
C PHE A 11 -2.96 1.17 3.48
N SER A 12 -4.20 0.69 3.39
CA SER A 12 -4.92 0.10 4.51
C SER A 12 -4.87 -1.42 4.44
N PHE A 13 -4.60 -2.06 5.58
CA PHE A 13 -4.49 -3.52 5.69
C PHE A 13 -5.32 -4.04 6.85
N THR A 14 -5.74 -5.29 6.75
CA THR A 14 -6.45 -6.01 7.82
C THR A 14 -5.73 -7.33 8.09
N CYS A 15 -5.50 -7.64 9.36
CA CYS A 15 -4.77 -8.86 9.72
C CYS A 15 -5.72 -10.06 9.60
N SER A 16 -5.34 -11.04 8.78
CA SER A 16 -6.06 -12.31 8.65
C SER A 16 -6.15 -13.09 9.97
N LYS A 17 -5.16 -12.93 10.87
CA LYS A 17 -5.13 -13.64 12.16
C LYS A 17 -5.90 -12.95 13.27
N CYS A 18 -5.69 -11.65 13.50
CA CYS A 18 -6.29 -10.94 14.64
C CYS A 18 -7.44 -10.01 14.26
N GLY A 19 -7.74 -9.85 12.97
CA GLY A 19 -8.82 -9.01 12.46
C GLY A 19 -8.61 -7.50 12.61
N LYS A 20 -7.50 -7.06 13.21
CA LYS A 20 -7.23 -5.63 13.40
C LYS A 20 -6.69 -4.99 12.13
N TRP A 21 -7.12 -3.76 11.89
CA TRP A 21 -6.67 -2.95 10.76
C TRP A 21 -5.48 -2.07 11.14
N TRP A 22 -4.69 -1.68 10.14
CA TRP A 22 -3.66 -0.64 10.25
C TRP A 22 -3.43 0.01 8.88
N SER A 23 -2.76 1.16 8.88
CA SER A 23 -2.36 1.86 7.66
C SER A 23 -0.83 1.99 7.56
N TYR A 24 -0.34 2.13 6.34
CA TYR A 24 1.04 2.47 6.04
C TYR A 24 1.07 3.66 5.07
N ALA A 25 1.72 4.74 5.48
CA ALA A 25 1.97 5.89 4.64
C ALA A 25 3.27 5.70 3.85
N HIS A 26 3.19 5.86 2.53
CA HIS A 26 4.34 5.82 1.63
C HIS A 26 4.48 7.16 0.90
N GLU A 27 5.67 7.75 0.95
CA GLU A 27 5.94 9.01 0.24
C GLU A 27 5.89 8.78 -1.28
N LEU A 28 5.05 9.56 -1.97
CA LEU A 28 5.01 9.56 -3.42
C LEU A 28 6.21 10.35 -3.95
N ARG A 29 7.26 9.63 -4.35
CA ARG A 29 8.30 10.23 -5.17
C ARG A 29 7.73 10.46 -6.57
N LYS A 30 8.11 11.59 -7.19
CA LYS A 30 7.64 11.99 -8.54
C LYS A 30 7.67 10.75 -9.46
N TYR A 31 6.48 10.35 -9.93
CA TYR A 31 6.22 9.22 -10.85
C TYR A 31 6.17 7.80 -10.27
N ASP A 32 6.21 7.61 -8.95
CA ASP A 32 6.11 6.28 -8.34
C ASP A 32 4.74 6.03 -7.69
N LEU A 33 3.75 5.70 -8.53
CA LEU A 33 2.42 5.22 -8.10
C LEU A 33 2.39 3.69 -7.95
N LYS A 34 3.55 3.05 -7.90
CA LYS A 34 3.63 1.59 -7.84
C LYS A 34 3.36 1.09 -6.43
N TRP A 35 2.82 -0.12 -6.37
CA TRP A 35 2.80 -0.90 -5.14
C TRP A 35 4.24 -1.05 -4.63
N PRO A 36 4.59 -0.53 -3.45
CA PRO A 36 5.93 -0.65 -2.90
C PRO A 36 6.40 -2.09 -2.84
N ASP A 37 7.61 -2.38 -3.34
CA ASP A 37 8.18 -3.73 -3.30
C ASP A 37 8.31 -4.30 -1.87
N VAL A 38 8.34 -3.41 -0.86
CA VAL A 38 8.34 -3.78 0.56
C VAL A 38 7.06 -4.49 1.01
N PHE A 39 5.99 -4.46 0.22
CA PHE A 39 4.71 -5.11 0.54
C PHE A 39 4.61 -6.57 0.08
N GLU A 40 5.72 -7.26 -0.14
CA GLU A 40 5.68 -8.71 -0.38
C GLU A 40 5.21 -9.47 0.87
N LYS A 41 5.77 -9.16 2.05
CA LYS A 41 5.38 -9.73 3.35
C LYS A 41 5.53 -8.70 4.46
N MET A 42 4.55 -8.61 5.33
CA MET A 42 4.56 -7.65 6.45
C MET A 42 4.17 -8.34 7.77
N TYR A 43 4.68 -7.78 8.87
CA TYR A 43 4.26 -8.15 10.22
C TYR A 43 3.06 -7.32 10.65
N CYS A 44 2.04 -7.98 11.21
CA CYS A 44 0.95 -7.28 11.88
C CYS A 44 1.50 -6.58 13.14
N PRO A 45 1.33 -5.26 13.28
CA PRO A 45 1.85 -4.53 14.43
C PRO A 45 1.14 -4.88 15.75
N HIS A 46 -0.05 -5.50 15.66
CA HIS A 46 -0.86 -5.85 16.82
C HIS A 46 -0.54 -7.23 17.41
N CYS A 47 -0.18 -8.20 16.56
CA CYS A 47 -0.01 -9.59 16.99
C CYS A 47 1.27 -10.27 16.50
N GLY A 48 2.10 -9.56 15.72
CA GLY A 48 3.35 -10.09 15.19
C GLY A 48 3.19 -11.15 14.10
N PHE A 49 1.97 -11.46 13.65
CA PHE A 49 1.76 -12.41 12.58
C PHE A 49 2.33 -11.89 11.27
N ARG A 50 3.16 -12.70 10.60
CA ARG A 50 3.80 -12.36 9.33
C ARG A 50 3.10 -13.09 8.20
N ASP A 51 2.61 -12.33 7.22
CA ASP A 51 1.95 -12.91 6.06
C ASP A 51 2.24 -12.11 4.79
N VAL A 52 1.94 -12.71 3.64
CA VAL A 52 1.95 -12.04 2.34
C VAL A 52 0.83 -11.00 2.33
N ILE A 53 1.14 -9.79 1.85
CA ILE A 53 0.09 -8.81 1.62
C ILE A 53 -0.46 -9.06 0.21
N GLU A 54 -1.74 -9.40 0.14
CA GLU A 54 -2.46 -9.53 -1.13
C GLU A 54 -2.71 -8.14 -1.73
N GLY A 55 -1.68 -7.55 -2.34
CA GLY A 55 -1.85 -6.40 -3.22
C GLY A 55 -2.50 -6.85 -4.52
N LYS A 56 -3.59 -6.21 -4.95
CA LYS A 56 -4.17 -6.45 -6.29
C LYS A 56 -3.07 -6.23 -7.33
N LYS A 57 -2.51 -7.31 -7.88
CA LYS A 57 -1.54 -7.26 -8.96
C LYS A 57 -2.22 -6.60 -10.16
N LYS A 58 -1.71 -5.43 -10.52
CA LYS A 58 -1.95 -4.66 -11.75
C LYS A 58 -3.43 -4.39 -12.08
N TRP A 59 -3.74 -3.10 -12.18
CA TRP A 59 -4.76 -2.65 -13.11
C TRP A 59 -4.26 -3.04 -14.52
N ASP A 60 -4.58 -4.27 -14.95
CA ASP A 60 -4.48 -4.62 -16.37
C ASP A 60 -5.34 -3.62 -17.12
N SER A 61 -4.70 -2.81 -17.96
CA SER A 61 -5.35 -1.98 -18.97
C SER A 61 -6.05 -2.91 -19.99
N GLY A 62 -7.10 -3.61 -19.55
CA GLY A 62 -8.06 -4.29 -20.39
C GLY A 62 -9.02 -3.23 -20.93
N GLY A 63 -8.98 -3.05 -22.25
CA GLY A 63 -9.59 -1.95 -22.98
C GLY A 63 -10.99 -1.57 -22.54
N GLY A 64 -11.19 -0.26 -22.40
CA GLY A 64 -12.53 0.31 -22.47
C GLY A 64 -13.13 0.04 -23.85
N THR A 65 -14.34 -0.50 -23.86
CA THR A 65 -15.30 -0.26 -24.93
C THR A 65 -16.49 0.44 -24.30
N TRP A 66 -16.82 1.58 -24.88
CA TRP A 66 -17.83 2.56 -24.49
C TRP A 66 -19.23 1.97 -24.39
#